data_AF-A0A345E2H5-F1
#
_entry.id   AF-A0A345E2H5-F1
#
_cell.length_a   1.000
_cell.length_b   1.000
_cell.length_c   1.000
_cell.angle_alpha   90.00
_cell.angle_beta   90.00
_cell.angle_gamma   90.00
#
_symmetry.space_group_name_H-M   'P 1'
#
loop_
_entity.id
_entity.type
_entity.pdbx_description
1 polymer ?
#
loop_
_entity_poly.entity_id
_entity_poly.type
_entity_poly.pdbx_seq_one_letter_code
_entity_poly.pdbx_strand_id
1 'polypeptide(L)'
;MAHDGDDGGRPSSKVARLIDEYDLGVTYGDELERRWTADGDERESLRDLADRFNRRLLESALTAAGASTVSGEVENLYRLLTADDVSSGMRTEARARLERDGVDVDGLERDFVTYQAIRSYLTEYRDAEYEEPSATEQIESVLETIQRLRSRLRSITEGSLDRLRSTDRLTLGTFRLFVDVDVLCEDCGAQYGVAELLERGGCDCEDD
;
A
#
# COMPACT_ATOMS: atom_id res chain seq x y z
N MET A 1 22.03 34.90 -16.99
CA MET A 1 20.87 34.41 -17.77
C MET A 1 19.86 33.97 -16.73
N ALA A 2 18.72 34.67 -16.70
CA ALA A 2 17.66 34.44 -15.73
C ALA A 2 16.89 33.16 -16.09
N HIS A 3 16.53 32.39 -15.07
CA HIS A 3 15.29 31.62 -15.11
C HIS A 3 14.52 32.01 -13.85
N ASP A 4 13.70 33.06 -14.00
CA ASP A 4 12.51 33.26 -13.18
C ASP A 4 11.57 32.09 -13.44
N GLY A 5 11.25 31.36 -12.38
CA GLY A 5 10.13 30.42 -12.31
C GLY A 5 9.14 30.99 -11.30
N ASP A 6 8.09 31.59 -11.83
CA ASP A 6 6.89 32.03 -11.14
C ASP A 6 6.27 30.85 -10.35
N ASP A 7 6.34 30.89 -9.01
CA ASP A 7 5.62 29.98 -8.10
C ASP A 7 4.54 30.76 -7.33
N GLY A 8 3.91 31.73 -8.01
CA GLY A 8 2.83 32.54 -7.48
C GLY A 8 1.47 31.86 -7.63
N GLY A 9 1.10 30.95 -6.71
CA GLY A 9 -0.31 30.57 -6.58
C GLY A 9 -0.64 29.29 -5.79
N ARG A 10 0.34 28.41 -5.53
CA ARG A 10 0.06 27.16 -4.81
C ARG A 10 -0.04 27.37 -3.30
N PRO A 11 -0.99 26.73 -2.59
CA PRO A 11 -1.05 26.77 -1.14
C PRO A 11 0.27 26.32 -0.51
N SER A 12 0.65 26.87 0.65
CA SER A 12 1.84 26.40 1.34
C SER A 12 1.64 24.94 1.79
N SER A 13 2.51 24.03 1.32
CA SER A 13 2.44 22.62 1.70
C SER A 13 3.72 22.18 2.41
N LYS A 14 3.55 21.62 3.61
CA LYS A 14 4.66 21.00 4.36
C LYS A 14 5.32 19.90 3.54
N VAL A 15 4.53 19.10 2.82
CA VAL A 15 5.03 17.99 1.99
C VAL A 15 5.85 18.51 0.81
N ALA A 16 5.36 19.53 0.09
CA ALA A 16 6.12 20.15 -1.00
C ALA A 16 7.47 20.67 -0.51
N ARG A 17 7.47 21.46 0.58
CA ARG A 17 8.70 21.97 1.21
C ARG A 17 9.69 20.85 1.55
N LEU A 18 9.21 19.75 2.13
CA LEU A 18 10.06 18.66 2.57
C LEU A 18 10.62 17.82 1.42
N ILE A 19 9.91 17.72 0.29
CA ILE A 19 10.45 17.09 -0.92
C ILE A 19 11.70 17.83 -1.39
N ASP A 20 11.65 19.16 -1.38
CA ASP A 20 12.77 20.00 -1.80
C ASP A 20 13.90 20.00 -0.75
N GLU A 21 13.56 20.13 0.54
CA GLU A 21 14.53 20.22 1.64
C GLU A 21 15.34 18.93 1.82
N TYR A 22 14.72 17.77 1.60
CA TYR A 22 15.37 16.46 1.73
C TYR A 22 15.85 15.90 0.38
N ASP A 23 15.79 16.68 -0.70
CA ASP A 23 16.17 16.28 -2.06
C ASP A 23 15.58 14.92 -2.47
N LEU A 24 14.27 14.75 -2.26
CA LEU A 24 13.58 13.49 -2.53
C LEU A 24 13.38 13.21 -4.03
N GLY A 25 13.71 14.20 -4.86
CA GLY A 25 13.54 14.18 -6.30
C GLY A 25 12.22 14.79 -6.75
N VAL A 26 12.27 15.50 -7.87
CA VAL A 26 11.15 16.27 -8.42
C VAL A 26 9.92 15.40 -8.77
N THR A 27 10.13 14.12 -9.05
CA THR A 27 9.06 13.16 -9.40
C THR A 27 8.43 12.48 -8.18
N TYR A 28 8.94 12.73 -6.97
CA TYR A 28 8.47 11.98 -5.79
C TYR A 28 7.02 12.27 -5.45
N GLY A 29 6.58 13.52 -5.62
CA GLY A 29 5.16 13.82 -5.45
C GLY A 29 4.28 13.17 -6.54
N ASP A 30 4.79 12.96 -7.76
CA ASP A 30 4.05 12.25 -8.81
C ASP A 30 3.89 10.77 -8.43
N GLU A 31 4.85 10.21 -7.71
CA GLU A 31 4.73 8.86 -7.16
C GLU A 31 3.68 8.79 -6.04
N LEU A 32 3.62 9.76 -5.14
CA LEU A 32 2.58 9.80 -4.09
C LEU A 32 1.19 9.87 -4.70
N GLU A 33 1.02 10.71 -5.73
CA GLU A 33 -0.24 10.86 -6.45
C GLU A 33 -0.63 9.56 -7.16
N ARG A 34 0.26 9.00 -7.99
CA ARG A 34 0.00 7.74 -8.70
C ARG A 34 -0.39 6.60 -7.76
N ARG A 35 0.26 6.47 -6.61
CA ARG A 35 -0.05 5.40 -5.65
C ARG A 35 -1.35 5.64 -4.90
N TRP A 36 -1.74 6.90 -4.71
CA TRP A 36 -3.03 7.22 -4.09
C TRP A 36 -4.20 6.94 -5.03
N THR A 37 -4.02 7.25 -6.33
CA THR A 37 -5.03 7.10 -7.38
C THR A 37 -4.97 5.77 -8.14
N ALA A 38 -4.03 4.89 -7.79
CA ALA A 38 -3.95 3.55 -8.37
C ALA A 38 -5.12 2.65 -7.94
N ASP A 39 -5.32 1.58 -8.70
CA ASP A 39 -6.30 0.54 -8.43
C ASP A 39 -5.66 -0.70 -7.77
N GLY A 40 -6.50 -1.48 -7.08
CA GLY A 40 -6.14 -2.80 -6.57
C GLY A 40 -4.94 -2.79 -5.61
N ASP A 41 -3.99 -3.71 -5.84
CA ASP A 41 -2.83 -3.95 -4.96
C ASP A 41 -1.76 -2.84 -5.05
N GLU A 42 -1.82 -1.97 -6.06
CA GLU A 42 -0.88 -0.85 -6.24
C GLU A 42 -1.32 0.40 -5.48
N ARG A 43 -2.59 0.43 -5.03
CA ARG A 43 -3.18 1.53 -4.28
C ARG A 43 -2.65 1.58 -2.85
N GLU A 44 -2.39 2.79 -2.37
CA GLU A 44 -2.03 3.03 -0.98
C GLU A 44 -2.94 4.03 -0.29
N SER A 45 -3.24 3.75 0.98
CA SER A 45 -4.00 4.68 1.80
C SER A 45 -3.18 5.93 2.12
N LEU A 46 -3.86 7.04 2.43
CA LEU A 46 -3.19 8.27 2.87
C LEU A 46 -2.29 8.06 4.11
N ARG A 47 -2.59 7.04 4.93
CA ARG A 47 -1.74 6.65 6.07
C ARG A 47 -0.48 5.94 5.60
N ASP A 48 -0.61 4.97 4.70
CA ASP A 48 0.55 4.25 4.14
C ASP A 48 1.48 5.20 3.38
N LEU A 49 0.91 6.18 2.66
CA LEU A 49 1.67 7.24 2.00
C LEU A 49 2.39 8.16 2.99
N ALA A 50 1.78 8.49 4.13
CA ALA A 50 2.47 9.23 5.19
C ALA A 50 3.64 8.42 5.78
N ASP A 51 3.43 7.13 6.02
CA ASP A 51 4.49 6.24 6.51
C ASP A 51 5.61 6.04 5.49
N ARG A 52 5.28 5.93 4.18
CA ARG A 52 6.31 5.95 3.12
C ARG A 52 7.07 7.27 3.15
N PHE A 53 6.36 8.40 3.16
CA PHE A 53 6.98 9.72 3.14
C PHE A 53 7.96 9.89 4.30
N ASN A 54 7.54 9.58 5.51
CA ASN A 54 8.38 9.70 6.70
C ASN A 54 9.58 8.76 6.70
N ARG A 55 9.42 7.52 6.23
CA ARG A 55 10.55 6.60 6.02
C ARG A 55 11.54 7.15 5.00
N ARG A 56 11.06 7.78 3.93
CA ARG A 56 11.91 8.41 2.92
C ARG A 56 12.68 9.62 3.47
N LEU A 57 12.07 10.43 4.34
CA LEU A 57 12.78 11.49 5.08
C LEU A 57 13.89 10.92 5.96
N LEU A 58 13.61 9.86 6.71
CA LEU A 58 14.60 9.18 7.55
C LEU A 58 15.76 8.62 6.72
N GLU A 59 15.45 7.98 5.59
CA GLU A 59 16.46 7.46 4.67
C GLU A 59 17.34 8.57 4.07
N SER A 60 16.74 9.70 3.68
CA SER A 60 17.47 10.87 3.19
C SER A 60 18.37 11.47 4.28
N ALA A 61 17.87 11.61 5.51
CA ALA A 61 18.66 12.11 6.64
C ALA A 61 19.86 11.21 6.97
N LEU A 62 19.68 9.89 6.96
CA LEU A 62 20.76 8.92 7.14
C LEU A 62 21.80 9.00 6.02
N THR A 63 21.33 9.12 4.77
CA THR A 63 22.21 9.26 3.60
C THR A 63 23.02 10.55 3.67
N ALA A 64 22.39 11.67 4.05
CA ALA A 64 23.05 12.97 4.22
C ALA A 64 24.11 12.94 5.33
N ALA A 65 23.88 12.15 6.38
CA ALA A 65 24.84 11.93 7.45
C ALA A 65 25.96 10.93 7.09
N GLY A 66 25.91 10.32 5.90
CA GLY A 66 26.88 9.34 5.43
C GLY A 66 26.71 7.95 6.03
N ALA A 67 25.57 7.67 6.66
CA ALA A 67 25.26 6.36 7.23
C ALA A 67 24.80 5.39 6.13
N SER A 68 25.36 4.18 6.13
CA SER A 68 24.89 3.09 5.27
C SER A 68 23.84 2.26 5.99
N THR A 69 22.65 2.15 5.43
CA THR A 69 21.57 1.31 5.97
C THR A 69 21.49 -0.05 5.28
N VAL A 70 21.10 -1.07 6.03
CA VAL A 70 20.73 -2.39 5.48
C VAL A 70 19.23 -2.38 5.13
N SER A 71 18.83 -3.19 4.15
CA SER A 71 17.41 -3.40 3.80
C SER A 71 16.58 -3.73 5.06
N GLY A 72 15.48 -3.00 5.27
CA GLY A 72 14.57 -3.21 6.41
C GLY A 72 14.94 -2.40 7.67
N GLU A 73 16.12 -1.77 7.70
CA GLU A 73 16.59 -1.01 8.87
C GLU A 73 15.80 0.28 9.07
N VAL A 74 15.50 1.00 7.98
CA VAL A 74 14.76 2.26 7.99
C VAL A 74 13.34 2.04 8.52
N GLU A 75 12.67 0.96 8.08
CA GLU A 75 11.33 0.59 8.54
C GLU A 75 11.31 0.32 10.05
N ASN A 76 12.30 -0.41 10.55
CA ASN A 76 12.39 -0.69 11.97
C ASN A 76 12.71 0.56 12.79
N LEU A 77 13.65 1.40 12.34
CA LEU A 77 13.99 2.66 13.01
C LEU A 77 12.80 3.60 13.05
N TYR A 78 12.10 3.78 11.92
CA TYR A 78 10.87 4.58 11.86
C TYR A 78 9.83 4.07 12.86
N ARG A 79 9.56 2.75 12.88
CA ARG A 79 8.63 2.14 13.83
C ARG A 79 9.03 2.40 15.28
N LEU A 80 10.32 2.29 15.62
CA LEU A 80 10.81 2.56 16.99
C LEU A 80 10.59 4.01 17.42
N LEU A 81 10.64 4.95 16.48
CA LEU A 81 10.39 6.37 16.74
C LEU A 81 8.90 6.69 16.89
N THR A 82 8.05 6.11 16.04
CA THR A 82 6.65 6.56 15.87
C THR A 82 5.61 5.66 16.52
N ALA A 83 5.87 4.36 16.67
CA ALA A 83 4.84 3.43 17.11
C ALA A 83 4.54 3.58 18.62
N ASP A 84 3.25 3.50 18.96
CA ASP A 84 2.74 3.67 20.33
C ASP A 84 3.01 2.44 21.21
N ASP A 85 3.28 1.28 20.62
CA ASP A 85 3.55 0.01 21.31
C ASP A 85 5.03 -0.20 21.67
N VAL A 86 5.88 0.80 21.41
CA VAL A 86 7.33 0.74 21.67
C VAL A 86 7.65 1.33 23.05
N SER A 87 8.48 0.62 23.82
CA SER A 87 8.89 1.09 25.13
C SER A 87 9.75 2.36 25.03
N SER A 88 9.65 3.24 26.03
CA SER A 88 10.46 4.47 26.09
C SER A 88 11.97 4.19 26.07
N GLY A 89 12.40 3.02 26.57
CA GLY A 89 13.79 2.57 26.50
C GLY A 89 14.24 2.27 25.07
N MET A 90 13.44 1.51 24.32
CA MET A 90 13.74 1.19 22.91
C MET A 90 13.72 2.44 22.03
N ARG A 91 12.79 3.37 22.28
CA ARG A 91 12.74 4.65 21.57
C ARG A 91 14.00 5.48 21.85
N THR A 92 14.39 5.61 23.11
CA THR A 92 15.64 6.30 23.50
C THR A 92 16.87 5.69 22.85
N GLU A 93 16.96 4.36 22.78
CA GLU A 93 18.07 3.66 22.11
C GLU A 93 18.11 3.94 20.61
N ALA A 94 16.95 3.94 19.94
CA ALA A 94 16.85 4.29 18.52
C ALA A 94 17.28 5.74 18.26
N ARG A 95 16.86 6.70 19.09
CA ARG A 95 17.32 8.10 19.00
C ARG A 95 18.82 8.20 19.17
N ALA A 96 19.37 7.61 20.22
CA ALA A 96 20.80 7.67 20.52
C ALA A 96 21.66 7.03 19.43
N ARG A 97 21.13 6.04 18.69
CA ARG A 97 21.77 5.49 17.50
C ARG A 97 21.79 6.52 16.36
N LEU A 98 20.64 7.07 16.00
CA LEU A 98 20.53 8.07 14.92
C LEU A 98 21.38 9.31 15.18
N GLU A 99 21.39 9.82 16.42
CA GLU A 99 22.23 10.96 16.82
C GLU A 99 23.72 10.64 16.69
N ARG A 100 24.15 9.41 17.02
CA ARG A 100 25.53 8.95 16.85
C ARG A 100 25.92 8.88 15.38
N ASP A 101 24.97 8.53 14.52
CA ASP A 101 25.13 8.49 13.08
C ASP A 101 25.07 9.91 12.45
N GLY A 102 24.87 10.96 13.24
CA GLY A 102 24.91 12.36 12.81
C GLY A 102 23.55 12.94 12.39
N VAL A 103 22.45 12.25 12.67
CA VAL A 103 21.09 12.68 12.32
C VAL A 103 20.52 13.62 13.40
N ASP A 104 19.97 14.78 12.99
CA ASP A 104 19.14 15.62 13.86
C ASP A 104 17.75 14.98 14.03
N VAL A 105 17.62 14.13 15.05
CA VAL A 105 16.38 13.37 15.30
C VAL A 105 15.22 14.29 15.67
N ASP A 106 15.48 15.36 16.43
CA ASP A 106 14.44 16.31 16.83
C ASP A 106 13.94 17.13 15.63
N GLY A 107 14.82 17.48 14.70
CA GLY A 107 14.44 18.03 13.39
C GLY A 107 13.59 17.05 12.59
N LEU A 108 14.09 15.83 12.40
CA LEU A 108 13.44 14.80 11.60
C LEU A 108 12.02 14.47 12.09
N GLU A 109 11.83 14.30 13.40
CA GLU A 109 10.51 13.99 13.95
C GLU A 109 9.52 15.15 13.80
N ARG A 110 9.99 16.40 13.86
CA ARG A 110 9.15 17.57 13.59
C ARG A 110 8.75 17.64 12.13
N ASP A 111 9.58 17.11 11.23
CA ASP A 111 9.30 17.07 9.80
C ASP A 111 8.36 15.92 9.40
N PHE A 112 8.25 14.86 10.20
CA PHE A 112 7.27 13.82 9.95
C PHE A 112 5.86 14.37 9.70
N VAL A 113 5.22 13.83 8.68
CA VAL A 113 3.92 14.25 8.18
C VAL A 113 2.85 13.27 8.61
N THR A 114 1.65 13.80 8.81
CA THR A 114 0.46 13.00 9.08
C THR A 114 -0.28 12.69 7.78
N TYR A 115 -1.22 11.75 7.84
CA TYR A 115 -2.12 11.49 6.71
C TYR A 115 -2.89 12.75 6.25
N GLN A 116 -3.16 13.70 7.16
CA GLN A 116 -3.84 14.96 6.82
C GLN A 116 -2.92 15.86 5.98
N ALA A 117 -1.62 15.91 6.30
CA ALA A 117 -0.66 16.66 5.50
C ALA A 117 -0.48 16.07 4.10
N ILE A 118 -0.48 14.74 3.98
CA ILE A 118 -0.49 14.06 2.67
C ILE A 118 -1.78 14.36 1.91
N ARG A 119 -2.94 14.30 2.58
CA ARG A 119 -4.23 14.62 1.96
C ARG A 119 -4.23 16.03 1.37
N SER A 120 -3.90 17.05 2.18
CA SER A 120 -3.86 18.44 1.70
C SER A 120 -2.82 18.62 0.59
N TYR A 121 -1.68 17.93 0.64
CA TYR A 121 -0.72 17.96 -0.47
C TYR A 121 -1.31 17.41 -1.77
N LEU A 122 -1.95 16.25 -1.72
CA LEU A 122 -2.53 15.63 -2.91
C LEU A 122 -3.71 16.44 -3.43
N THR A 123 -4.68 16.78 -2.58
CA THR A 123 -5.93 17.40 -3.03
C THR A 123 -5.86 18.91 -3.24
N GLU A 124 -5.07 19.64 -2.44
CA GLU A 124 -5.05 21.12 -2.47
C GLU A 124 -3.81 21.69 -3.17
N TYR A 125 -2.67 20.99 -3.11
CA TYR A 125 -1.43 21.45 -3.76
C TYR A 125 -1.24 20.85 -5.15
N ARG A 126 -1.68 19.60 -5.35
CA ARG A 126 -1.56 18.88 -6.62
C ARG A 126 -2.85 18.75 -7.41
N ASP A 127 -3.97 19.21 -6.85
CA ASP A 127 -5.30 19.07 -7.46
C ASP A 127 -5.61 17.61 -7.84
N ALA A 128 -5.04 16.65 -7.11
CA ALA A 128 -5.29 15.24 -7.32
C ALA A 128 -6.68 14.91 -6.77
N GLU A 129 -7.48 14.26 -7.59
CA GLU A 129 -8.80 13.77 -7.24
C GLU A 129 -8.75 12.25 -7.15
N TYR A 130 -9.22 11.71 -6.02
CA TYR A 130 -9.50 10.30 -5.87
C TYR A 130 -11.01 10.14 -5.97
N GLU A 131 -11.48 9.62 -7.09
CA GLU A 131 -12.86 9.15 -7.21
C GLU A 131 -12.96 7.86 -6.42
N GLU A 132 -13.79 7.84 -5.36
CA GLU A 132 -14.14 6.58 -4.72
C GLU A 132 -14.76 5.67 -5.79
N PRO A 133 -14.23 4.43 -5.98
CA PRO A 133 -14.77 3.52 -6.96
C PRO A 133 -16.26 3.36 -6.72
N SER A 134 -17.03 3.47 -7.80
CA SER A 134 -18.45 3.20 -7.78
C SER A 134 -18.72 1.81 -7.16
N ALA A 135 -19.93 1.59 -6.67
CA ALA A 135 -20.31 0.27 -6.14
C ALA A 135 -20.04 -0.84 -7.17
N THR A 136 -20.22 -0.56 -8.47
CA THR A 136 -19.89 -1.46 -9.57
C THR A 136 -18.41 -1.77 -9.65
N GLU A 137 -17.52 -0.76 -9.65
CA GLU A 137 -16.07 -0.96 -9.72
C GLU A 137 -15.54 -1.72 -8.49
N GLN A 138 -16.13 -1.50 -7.31
CA GLN A 138 -15.80 -2.28 -6.11
C GLN A 138 -16.16 -3.75 -6.27
N ILE A 139 -17.35 -4.04 -6.80
CA ILE A 139 -17.81 -5.41 -7.08
C ILE A 139 -16.90 -6.08 -8.12
N GLU A 140 -16.52 -5.36 -9.18
CA GLU A 140 -15.61 -5.84 -10.22
C GLU A 140 -14.21 -6.16 -9.65
N SER A 141 -13.65 -5.30 -8.81
CA SER A 141 -12.35 -5.54 -8.17
C SER A 141 -12.34 -6.77 -7.25
N VAL A 142 -13.43 -6.98 -6.50
CA VAL A 142 -13.62 -8.19 -5.69
C VAL A 142 -13.68 -9.43 -6.59
N LEU A 143 -14.45 -9.35 -7.68
CA LEU A 143 -14.60 -10.43 -8.66
C LEU A 143 -13.23 -10.80 -9.28
N GLU A 144 -12.46 -9.81 -9.73
CA GLU A 144 -11.12 -10.02 -10.30
C GLU A 144 -10.17 -10.70 -9.32
N THR A 145 -10.19 -10.27 -8.06
CA THR A 145 -9.36 -10.84 -6.99
C THR A 145 -9.68 -12.31 -6.76
N ILE A 146 -10.97 -12.67 -6.71
CA ILE A 146 -11.41 -14.06 -6.58
C ILE A 146 -10.95 -14.89 -7.79
N GLN A 147 -11.11 -14.38 -9.01
CA GLN A 147 -10.68 -15.09 -10.23
C GLN A 147 -9.16 -15.34 -10.26
N ARG A 148 -8.36 -14.36 -9.81
CA ARG A 148 -6.90 -14.47 -9.67
C ARG A 148 -6.53 -15.58 -8.69
N LEU A 149 -7.17 -15.62 -7.52
CA LEU A 149 -6.94 -16.65 -6.50
C LEU A 149 -7.34 -18.04 -6.99
N ARG A 150 -8.49 -18.18 -7.67
CA ARG A 150 -8.92 -19.45 -8.28
C ARG A 150 -7.90 -19.96 -9.28
N SER A 151 -7.41 -19.09 -10.17
CA SER A 151 -6.42 -19.42 -11.20
C SER A 151 -5.09 -19.88 -10.58
N ARG A 152 -4.66 -19.20 -9.51
CA ARG A 152 -3.44 -19.55 -8.77
C ARG A 152 -3.57 -20.89 -8.03
N LEU A 153 -4.67 -21.08 -7.30
CA LEU A 153 -4.94 -22.34 -6.58
C LEU A 153 -4.99 -23.52 -7.55
N ARG A 154 -5.69 -23.34 -8.67
CA ARG A 154 -5.76 -24.34 -9.74
C ARG A 154 -4.37 -24.72 -10.24
N SER A 155 -3.56 -23.74 -10.63
CA SER A 155 -2.21 -23.97 -11.16
C SER A 155 -1.30 -24.70 -10.16
N ILE A 156 -1.34 -24.30 -8.89
CA ILE A 156 -0.55 -24.94 -7.82
C ILE A 156 -1.00 -26.39 -7.60
N THR A 157 -2.31 -26.63 -7.61
CA THR A 157 -2.89 -27.95 -7.35
C THR A 157 -2.62 -28.90 -8.52
N GLU A 158 -2.84 -28.45 -9.76
CA GLU A 158 -2.50 -29.20 -10.99
C GLU A 158 -1.03 -29.59 -10.98
N GLY A 159 -0.12 -28.64 -10.72
CA GLY A 159 1.32 -28.93 -10.65
C GLY A 159 1.70 -29.90 -9.53
N SER A 160 1.00 -29.86 -8.39
CA SER A 160 1.22 -30.78 -7.28
C SER A 160 0.74 -32.19 -7.61
N LEU A 161 -0.44 -32.34 -8.22
CA LEU A 161 -0.98 -33.62 -8.66
C LEU A 161 -0.11 -34.25 -9.76
N ASP A 162 0.33 -33.46 -10.73
CA ASP A 162 1.25 -33.93 -11.78
C ASP A 162 2.59 -34.40 -11.21
N ARG A 163 3.11 -33.72 -10.19
CA ARG A 163 4.35 -34.13 -9.50
C ARG A 163 4.19 -35.44 -8.73
N LEU A 164 3.07 -35.63 -8.03
CA LEU A 164 2.80 -36.88 -7.32
C LEU A 164 2.60 -38.05 -8.29
N ARG A 165 1.99 -37.77 -9.46
CA ARG A 165 1.88 -38.74 -10.55
C ARG A 165 3.24 -39.11 -11.12
N SER A 166 4.09 -38.12 -11.42
CA SER A 166 5.40 -38.37 -12.05
C SER A 166 6.43 -39.05 -11.13
N THR A 167 6.18 -39.05 -9.82
CA THR A 167 7.02 -39.72 -8.82
C THR A 167 6.44 -41.07 -8.36
N ASP A 168 5.42 -41.57 -9.06
CA ASP A 168 4.70 -42.82 -8.75
C ASP A 168 4.18 -42.88 -7.30
N ARG A 169 3.93 -41.71 -6.69
CA ARG A 169 3.35 -41.59 -5.35
C ARG A 169 1.83 -41.53 -5.39
N LEU A 170 1.25 -41.24 -6.56
CA LEU A 170 -0.18 -41.18 -6.81
C LEU A 170 -0.49 -41.78 -8.18
N THR A 171 -1.42 -42.73 -8.24
CA THR A 171 -1.95 -43.24 -9.51
C THR A 171 -3.12 -42.37 -9.95
N LEU A 172 -2.91 -41.57 -11.00
CA LEU A 172 -3.93 -40.66 -11.56
C LEU A 172 -3.79 -40.62 -13.09
N GLY A 173 -4.91 -40.73 -13.81
CA GLY A 173 -4.94 -40.61 -15.27
C GLY A 173 -4.84 -39.16 -15.77
N THR A 174 -5.28 -38.91 -17.00
CA THR A 174 -5.56 -37.54 -17.45
C THR A 174 -6.71 -36.97 -16.63
N PHE A 175 -6.53 -35.78 -16.06
CA PHE A 175 -7.53 -35.16 -15.19
C PHE A 175 -7.81 -33.73 -15.63
N ARG A 176 -8.92 -33.19 -15.10
CA ARG A 176 -9.27 -31.77 -15.17
C ARG A 176 -9.60 -31.32 -13.75
N LEU A 177 -9.03 -30.21 -13.32
CA LEU A 177 -9.32 -29.63 -12.02
C LEU A 177 -10.42 -28.58 -12.14
N PHE A 178 -11.42 -28.69 -11.27
CA PHE A 178 -12.48 -27.71 -11.07
C PHE A 178 -12.28 -27.04 -9.72
N VAL A 179 -12.36 -25.71 -9.68
CA VAL A 179 -12.21 -24.90 -8.48
C VAL A 179 -13.36 -23.92 -8.47
N ASP A 180 -14.33 -24.16 -7.61
CA ASP A 180 -15.54 -23.36 -7.53
C ASP A 180 -15.66 -22.78 -6.12
N VAL A 181 -16.25 -21.59 -6.04
CA VAL A 181 -16.46 -20.85 -4.80
C VAL A 181 -17.93 -20.48 -4.82
N ASP A 182 -18.71 -21.14 -3.98
CA ASP A 182 -20.15 -20.97 -3.91
C ASP A 182 -20.54 -20.29 -2.61
N VAL A 183 -21.60 -19.48 -2.69
CA VAL A 183 -22.22 -18.78 -1.57
C VAL A 183 -23.63 -19.32 -1.40
N LEU A 184 -23.94 -19.83 -0.21
CA LEU A 184 -25.30 -20.17 0.21
C LEU A 184 -25.81 -19.00 1.06
N CYS A 185 -26.91 -18.38 0.64
CA CYS A 185 -27.64 -17.48 1.51
C CYS A 185 -28.55 -18.32 2.43
N GLU A 186 -28.33 -18.24 3.74
CA GLU A 186 -29.14 -18.99 4.72
C GLU A 186 -30.56 -18.44 4.88
N ASP A 187 -30.78 -17.17 4.52
CA ASP A 187 -32.09 -16.51 4.67
C ASP A 187 -33.06 -16.89 3.55
N CYS A 188 -32.64 -16.77 2.28
CA CYS A 188 -33.46 -17.16 1.12
C CYS A 188 -33.23 -18.62 0.65
N GLY A 189 -32.20 -19.29 1.16
CA GLY A 189 -31.84 -20.67 0.80
C GLY A 189 -31.22 -20.85 -0.59
N ALA A 190 -31.00 -19.77 -1.33
CA ALA A 190 -30.43 -19.83 -2.67
C ALA A 190 -28.90 -19.96 -2.63
N GLN A 191 -28.35 -20.74 -3.57
CA GLN A 191 -26.92 -20.96 -3.74
C GLN A 191 -26.46 -20.42 -5.09
N TYR A 192 -25.37 -19.66 -5.08
CA TYR A 192 -24.79 -19.02 -6.25
C TYR A 192 -23.29 -19.26 -6.32
N GLY A 193 -22.74 -19.38 -7.53
CA GLY A 193 -21.32 -19.15 -7.69
C GLY A 193 -20.99 -17.70 -7.30
N VAL A 194 -19.88 -17.46 -6.61
CA VAL A 194 -19.56 -16.11 -6.11
C VAL A 194 -19.48 -15.07 -7.24
N ALA A 195 -19.05 -15.46 -8.45
CA ALA A 195 -19.05 -14.59 -9.61
C ALA A 195 -20.46 -14.21 -10.06
N GLU A 196 -21.34 -15.21 -10.16
CA GLU A 196 -22.76 -15.01 -10.50
C GLU A 196 -23.47 -14.13 -9.48
N LEU A 197 -23.23 -14.36 -8.18
CA LEU A 197 -23.81 -13.55 -7.12
C LEU A 197 -23.42 -12.06 -7.25
N LEU A 198 -22.13 -11.81 -7.49
CA LEU A 198 -21.60 -10.46 -7.63
C LEU A 198 -22.11 -9.77 -8.90
N GLU A 199 -22.14 -10.47 -10.04
CA GLU A 199 -22.70 -9.96 -11.31
C GLU A 199 -24.20 -9.66 -11.19
N ARG A 200 -24.92 -10.48 -10.44
CA ARG A 200 -26.35 -10.30 -10.19
C ARG A 200 -26.65 -9.15 -9.21
N GLY A 201 -25.69 -8.80 -8.35
CA GLY A 201 -25.83 -7.77 -7.33
C GLY A 201 -26.60 -8.20 -6.07
N GLY A 202 -26.92 -9.49 -5.91
CA GLY A 202 -27.63 -9.98 -4.72
C GLY A 202 -28.28 -11.36 -4.86
N CYS A 203 -28.78 -11.87 -3.72
CA CYS A 203 -29.59 -13.08 -3.61
C CYS A 203 -31.08 -12.81 -3.96
N ASP A 204 -31.94 -13.82 -3.79
CA ASP A 204 -33.41 -13.66 -3.84
C ASP A 204 -33.98 -13.05 -2.55
N CYS A 205 -33.13 -12.46 -1.71
CA CYS A 205 -33.55 -11.80 -0.49
C CYS A 205 -34.26 -10.50 -0.87
N GLU A 206 -35.43 -10.24 -0.27
CA GLU A 206 -36.07 -8.93 -0.41
C GLU A 206 -35.28 -7.91 0.41
N ASP A 207 -34.99 -6.74 -0.17
CA ASP A 207 -34.44 -5.60 0.58
C ASP A 207 -35.54 -5.10 1.54
N ASP A 208 -35.47 -5.45 2.82
CA ASP A 208 -36.32 -4.89 3.89
C ASP A 208 -36.01 -3.39 4.14
#